data_AF-A0ABD2FFD8-F1
#
_entry.id   AF-A0ABD2FFD8-F1
#
_cell.length_a   1.000
_cell.length_b   1.000
_cell.length_c   1.000
_cell.angle_alpha   90.00
_cell.angle_beta   90.00
_cell.angle_gamma   90.00
#
_symmetry.space_group_name_H-M   'P 1'
#
loop_
_entity.id
_entity.type
_entity.pdbx_description
1 polymer ?
#
loop_
_entity_poly.entity_id
_entity_poly.type
_entity_poly.pdbx_seq_one_letter_code
_entity_poly.pdbx_strand_id
1 'polypeptide(L)'
;MPLILFAFVVRLRDGLPLSASTDFEHFRELQERKQQLRTISKTLARFPERGTVKGQELNIFFISSEGVSYMTVCHCSLPVAKAFCFLEDLRWEFTTCFNSTAVSLADRPYPFLEFDSTIQKLKQQYNQSGGPALEVTLAEVQGDLIIHPPQEINLEEVDLTNGTANGHMEQGPASGQNVRLEPVTAPGILSLVLNIVCASLNIIRGVHLIEYTFQDDYEGVWNVVAFLMAFVCCVCQCHLYLFHSSLKKHKSFALLSVIVLCNLYLLGLRNPWQLLFHISVACISTLLILRRKLIDRSNDCGV
;
A
#
# COMPACT_ATOMS: atom_id res chain seq x y z
N MET A 1 -6.63 -27.63 -11.05
CA MET A 1 -6.11 -26.26 -10.86
C MET A 1 -7.30 -25.31 -10.87
N PRO A 2 -7.34 -24.29 -10.00
CA PRO A 2 -8.43 -23.32 -10.00
C PRO A 2 -8.40 -22.49 -11.29
N LEU A 3 -9.56 -22.30 -11.92
CA LEU A 3 -9.73 -21.51 -13.13
C LEU A 3 -10.13 -20.06 -12.81
N ILE A 4 -10.84 -19.83 -11.71
CA ILE A 4 -11.18 -18.51 -11.18
C ILE A 4 -10.26 -18.22 -10.00
N LEU A 5 -9.40 -17.20 -10.15
CA LEU A 5 -8.28 -16.96 -9.24
C LEU A 5 -8.56 -15.81 -8.27
N PHE A 6 -9.20 -14.75 -8.76
CA PHE A 6 -9.45 -13.54 -7.99
C PHE A 6 -10.77 -12.90 -8.39
N ALA A 7 -11.50 -12.33 -7.43
CA ALA A 7 -12.66 -11.51 -7.72
C ALA A 7 -12.58 -10.17 -6.96
N PHE A 8 -13.13 -9.13 -7.57
CA PHE A 8 -13.04 -7.75 -7.10
C PHE A 8 -14.35 -7.03 -7.37
N VAL A 9 -14.87 -6.37 -6.34
CA VAL A 9 -16.10 -5.58 -6.42
C VAL A 9 -15.72 -4.13 -6.17
N VAL A 10 -16.12 -3.24 -7.07
CA VAL A 10 -15.77 -1.82 -7.02
C VAL A 10 -16.98 -0.95 -7.29
N ARG A 11 -16.95 0.27 -6.75
CA ARG A 11 -17.94 1.28 -7.11
C ARG A 11 -17.58 1.90 -8.45
N LEU A 12 -18.54 1.96 -9.36
CA LEU A 12 -18.33 2.34 -10.75
C LEU A 12 -17.85 3.80 -10.92
N ARG A 13 -18.37 4.71 -10.09
CA ARG A 13 -18.16 6.17 -10.25
C ARG A 13 -16.71 6.63 -10.02
N ASP A 14 -16.01 5.97 -9.10
CA ASP A 14 -14.71 6.39 -8.59
C ASP A 14 -13.69 5.25 -8.49
N GLY A 15 -14.09 4.03 -8.82
CA GLY A 15 -13.26 2.84 -8.68
C GLY A 15 -12.96 2.48 -7.22
N LEU A 16 -13.76 2.95 -6.24
CA LEU A 16 -13.55 2.62 -4.83
C LEU A 16 -13.67 1.10 -4.63
N PRO A 17 -12.64 0.42 -4.07
CA PRO A 17 -12.73 -0.99 -3.74
C PRO A 17 -13.80 -1.23 -2.69
N LEU A 18 -14.79 -2.05 -3.00
CA LEU A 18 -15.91 -2.41 -2.12
C LEU A 18 -15.62 -3.71 -1.36
N SER A 19 -15.18 -4.74 -2.09
CA SER A 19 -14.77 -6.03 -1.55
C SER A 19 -13.84 -6.76 -2.52
N ALA A 20 -13.11 -7.76 -2.04
CA ALA A 20 -12.23 -8.58 -2.85
C ALA A 20 -12.05 -9.97 -2.25
N SER A 21 -11.76 -10.96 -3.10
CA SER A 21 -11.41 -12.29 -2.60
C SER A 21 -10.01 -12.27 -1.97
N THR A 22 -9.85 -12.79 -0.76
CA THR A 22 -8.53 -13.10 -0.20
C THR A 22 -7.82 -14.16 -1.05
N ASP A 23 -6.54 -13.95 -1.36
CA ASP A 23 -5.71 -14.88 -2.11
C ASP A 23 -4.47 -15.32 -1.34
N PHE A 24 -4.09 -16.59 -1.52
CA PHE A 24 -2.83 -17.14 -1.01
C PHE A 24 -1.82 -17.45 -2.13
N GLU A 25 -2.25 -17.30 -3.39
CA GLU A 25 -1.47 -17.62 -4.59
C GLU A 25 -0.50 -16.49 -4.96
N HIS A 26 0.81 -16.77 -4.91
CA HIS A 26 1.88 -15.81 -5.19
C HIS A 26 2.42 -15.96 -6.62
N PHE A 27 1.54 -15.88 -7.61
CA PHE A 27 1.91 -15.93 -9.03
C PHE A 27 2.16 -14.52 -9.60
N ARG A 28 3.27 -14.34 -10.35
CA ARG A 28 3.69 -13.03 -10.87
C ARG A 28 2.64 -12.39 -11.78
N GLU A 29 2.15 -13.11 -12.80
CA GLU A 29 1.14 -12.55 -13.71
C GLU A 29 -0.19 -12.28 -12.97
N LEU A 30 -0.56 -13.07 -11.95
CA LEU A 30 -1.76 -12.77 -11.15
C LEU A 30 -1.64 -11.41 -10.44
N GLN A 31 -0.46 -11.07 -9.91
CA GLN A 31 -0.22 -9.77 -9.30
C GLN A 31 -0.26 -8.64 -10.33
N GLU A 32 0.29 -8.87 -11.52
CA GLU A 32 0.20 -7.93 -12.65
C GLU A 32 -1.26 -7.70 -13.07
N ARG A 33 -2.07 -8.76 -13.18
CA ARG A 33 -3.51 -8.66 -13.49
C ARG A 33 -4.28 -7.92 -12.43
N LYS A 34 -4.01 -8.15 -11.15
CA LYS A 34 -4.62 -7.39 -10.06
C LYS A 34 -4.29 -5.90 -10.15
N GLN A 35 -3.05 -5.59 -10.52
CA GLN A 35 -2.65 -4.20 -10.70
C GLN A 35 -3.37 -3.56 -11.90
N GLN A 36 -3.45 -4.27 -13.03
CA GLN A 36 -4.23 -3.85 -14.21
C GLN A 36 -5.71 -3.63 -13.86
N LEU A 37 -6.31 -4.59 -13.14
CA LEU A 37 -7.70 -4.56 -12.71
C LEU A 37 -7.98 -3.32 -11.84
N ARG A 38 -7.08 -2.97 -10.92
CA ARG A 38 -7.15 -1.72 -10.13
C ARG A 38 -7.04 -0.47 -11.00
N THR A 39 -6.18 -0.47 -12.03
CA THR A 39 -6.08 0.66 -12.96
C THR A 39 -7.38 0.84 -13.75
N ILE A 40 -7.90 -0.24 -14.34
CA ILE A 40 -9.15 -0.24 -15.12
C ILE A 40 -10.32 0.21 -14.23
N SER A 41 -10.36 -0.23 -12.97
CA SER A 41 -11.47 0.09 -12.07
C SER A 41 -11.77 1.58 -11.92
N LYS A 42 -10.76 2.44 -12.09
CA LYS A 42 -10.87 3.91 -12.00
C LYS A 42 -11.45 4.54 -13.26
N THR A 43 -11.43 3.83 -14.38
CA THR A 43 -11.90 4.31 -15.69
C THR A 43 -13.13 3.54 -16.19
N LEU A 44 -13.66 2.59 -15.39
CA LEU A 44 -14.82 1.77 -15.74
C LEU A 44 -16.07 2.56 -16.13
N ALA A 45 -16.28 3.76 -15.60
CA ALA A 45 -17.39 4.61 -16.00
C ALA A 45 -17.35 5.03 -17.49
N ARG A 46 -16.20 4.86 -18.18
CA ARG A 46 -16.03 5.15 -19.61
C ARG A 46 -16.17 3.90 -20.50
N PHE A 47 -16.23 2.72 -19.89
CA PHE A 47 -16.35 1.44 -20.60
C PHE A 47 -17.81 0.99 -20.65
N PRO A 48 -18.17 0.09 -21.58
CA PRO A 48 -19.50 -0.50 -21.61
C PRO A 48 -19.78 -1.31 -20.35
N GLU A 49 -21.04 -1.73 -20.19
CA GLU A 49 -21.49 -2.51 -19.05
C GLU A 49 -20.76 -3.84 -18.92
N ARG A 50 -20.20 -4.41 -20.00
CA ARG A 50 -19.48 -5.68 -19.96
C ARG A 50 -18.25 -5.64 -20.83
N GLY A 51 -17.17 -6.24 -20.36
CA GLY A 51 -15.95 -6.31 -21.14
C GLY A 51 -14.96 -7.38 -20.68
N THR A 52 -13.98 -7.60 -21.54
CA THR A 52 -12.89 -8.56 -21.34
C THR A 52 -11.56 -7.88 -21.62
N VAL A 53 -10.57 -8.16 -20.79
CA VAL A 53 -9.17 -7.82 -21.06
C VAL A 53 -8.41 -9.13 -21.17
N LYS A 54 -7.85 -9.40 -22.34
CA LYS A 54 -7.02 -10.58 -22.55
C LYS A 54 -5.62 -10.37 -22.00
N GLY A 55 -4.90 -11.46 -21.77
CA GLY A 55 -3.47 -11.44 -22.01
C GLY A 55 -2.91 -12.85 -22.08
N GLN A 56 -1.78 -13.14 -21.43
CA GLN A 56 -1.03 -14.39 -21.65
C GLN A 56 -1.76 -15.63 -21.14
N GLU A 57 -1.75 -15.88 -19.83
CA GLU A 57 -2.42 -17.05 -19.25
C GLU A 57 -3.70 -16.67 -18.52
N LEU A 58 -3.82 -15.40 -18.12
CA LEU A 58 -4.95 -14.89 -17.37
C LEU A 58 -5.78 -13.87 -18.16
N ASN A 59 -7.09 -13.92 -18.04
CA ASN A 59 -8.01 -12.94 -18.60
C ASN A 59 -8.76 -12.25 -17.46
N ILE A 60 -9.08 -10.97 -17.65
CA ILE A 60 -9.95 -10.22 -16.75
C ILE A 60 -11.31 -10.09 -17.42
N PHE A 61 -12.37 -10.37 -16.67
CA PHE A 61 -13.75 -10.16 -17.11
C PHE A 61 -14.43 -9.20 -16.13
N PHE A 62 -15.33 -8.36 -16.61
CA PHE A 62 -16.14 -7.52 -15.74
C PHE A 62 -17.56 -7.31 -16.27
N ILE A 63 -18.48 -7.09 -15.34
CA ILE A 63 -19.82 -6.54 -15.59
C ILE A 63 -20.06 -5.35 -14.66
N SER A 64 -20.77 -4.34 -15.14
CA SER A 64 -21.13 -3.13 -14.41
C SER A 64 -22.64 -3.00 -14.39
N SER A 65 -23.21 -2.84 -13.21
CA SER A 65 -24.66 -2.75 -13.00
C SER A 65 -24.95 -1.96 -11.72
N GLU A 66 -25.98 -1.12 -11.74
CA GLU A 66 -26.46 -0.36 -10.57
C GLU A 66 -25.36 0.46 -9.85
N GLY A 67 -24.38 0.98 -10.60
CA GLY A 67 -23.28 1.78 -10.04
C GLY A 67 -22.17 0.97 -9.36
N VAL A 68 -22.18 -0.36 -9.52
CA VAL A 68 -21.16 -1.28 -9.03
C VAL A 68 -20.59 -2.06 -10.22
N SER A 69 -19.29 -2.35 -10.20
CA SER A 69 -18.67 -3.25 -11.15
C SER A 69 -18.08 -4.46 -10.45
N TYR A 70 -18.33 -5.62 -11.04
CA TYR A 70 -17.93 -6.94 -10.58
C TYR A 70 -16.90 -7.45 -11.56
N MET A 71 -15.70 -7.75 -11.08
CA MET A 71 -14.56 -8.11 -11.90
C MET A 71 -13.95 -9.43 -11.41
N THR A 72 -13.38 -10.21 -12.33
CA THR A 72 -12.72 -11.47 -12.01
C THR A 72 -11.46 -11.66 -12.84
N VAL A 73 -10.47 -12.33 -12.27
CA VAL A 73 -9.28 -12.82 -12.98
C VAL A 73 -9.40 -14.33 -13.11
N CYS A 74 -9.37 -14.81 -14.34
CA CYS A 74 -9.56 -16.22 -14.68
C CYS A 74 -8.42 -16.72 -15.56
N HIS A 75 -8.13 -18.02 -15.51
CA HIS A 75 -7.26 -18.68 -16.48
C HIS A 75 -7.91 -18.66 -17.88
N CYS A 76 -7.11 -18.53 -18.93
CA CYS A 76 -7.57 -18.37 -20.31
C CYS A 76 -8.35 -19.57 -20.85
N SER A 77 -8.19 -20.75 -20.25
CA SER A 77 -8.95 -21.95 -20.58
C SER A 77 -10.39 -21.96 -20.03
N LEU A 78 -10.76 -21.02 -19.16
CA LEU A 78 -12.12 -20.92 -18.67
C LEU A 78 -13.05 -20.41 -19.80
N PRO A 79 -14.15 -21.12 -20.12
CA PRO A 79 -15.12 -20.63 -21.09
C PRO A 79 -15.69 -19.28 -20.68
N VAL A 80 -15.76 -18.34 -21.63
CA VAL A 80 -16.21 -16.95 -21.41
C VAL A 80 -17.58 -16.91 -20.74
N ALA A 81 -18.54 -17.72 -21.20
CA ALA A 81 -19.87 -17.78 -20.59
C ALA A 81 -19.84 -18.16 -19.10
N LYS A 82 -18.93 -19.05 -18.68
CA LYS A 82 -18.78 -19.42 -17.26
C LYS A 82 -18.20 -18.27 -16.44
N ALA A 83 -17.29 -17.48 -17.02
CA ALA A 83 -16.77 -16.28 -16.35
C ALA A 83 -17.89 -15.26 -16.12
N PHE A 84 -18.75 -15.03 -17.12
CA PHE A 84 -19.90 -14.12 -16.98
C PHE A 84 -21.00 -14.68 -16.06
N CYS A 85 -21.25 -15.99 -16.04
CA CYS A 85 -22.14 -16.60 -15.05
C CYS A 85 -21.64 -16.34 -13.62
N PHE A 86 -20.33 -16.53 -13.39
CA PHE A 86 -19.74 -16.24 -12.08
C PHE A 86 -19.93 -14.78 -11.67
N LEU A 87 -19.79 -13.85 -12.62
CA LEU A 87 -19.98 -12.42 -12.36
C LEU A 87 -21.44 -12.07 -12.07
N GLU A 88 -22.41 -12.69 -12.75
CA GLU A 88 -23.84 -12.50 -12.46
C GLU A 88 -24.24 -13.07 -11.09
N ASP A 89 -23.75 -14.26 -10.73
CA ASP A 89 -23.97 -14.84 -9.38
C ASP A 89 -23.34 -13.93 -8.30
N LEU A 90 -22.13 -13.43 -8.55
CA LEU A 90 -21.44 -12.50 -7.65
C LEU A 90 -22.22 -11.19 -7.48
N ARG A 91 -22.78 -10.65 -8.58
CA ARG A 91 -23.63 -9.46 -8.55
C ARG A 91 -24.87 -9.72 -7.71
N TRP A 92 -25.58 -10.81 -7.98
CA TRP A 92 -26.82 -11.16 -7.29
C TRP A 92 -26.62 -11.28 -5.77
N GLU A 93 -25.59 -12.01 -5.36
CA GLU A 93 -25.24 -12.16 -3.94
C GLU A 93 -24.89 -10.81 -3.30
N PHE A 94 -24.10 -9.97 -3.98
CA PHE A 94 -23.73 -8.65 -3.45
C PHE A 94 -24.93 -7.73 -3.27
N THR A 95 -25.82 -7.66 -4.27
CA THR A 95 -27.04 -6.85 -4.21
C THR A 95 -28.04 -7.36 -3.17
N THR A 96 -27.99 -8.66 -2.85
CA THR A 96 -28.80 -9.26 -1.78
C THR A 96 -28.24 -8.91 -0.39
N CYS A 97 -26.92 -8.87 -0.24
CA CYS A 97 -26.26 -8.55 1.03
C CYS A 97 -26.24 -7.05 1.35
N PHE A 98 -26.08 -6.18 0.35
CA PHE A 98 -25.83 -4.75 0.56
C PHE A 98 -26.80 -3.88 -0.24
N ASN A 99 -27.39 -2.90 0.44
CA ASN A 99 -28.25 -1.93 -0.23
C ASN A 99 -27.43 -0.88 -1.00
N SER A 100 -28.04 -0.35 -2.07
CA SER A 100 -27.40 0.65 -2.94
C SER A 100 -27.00 1.93 -2.19
N THR A 101 -27.77 2.33 -1.16
CA THR A 101 -27.47 3.52 -0.35
C THR A 101 -26.15 3.38 0.41
N ALA A 102 -25.91 2.25 1.08
CA ALA A 102 -24.67 1.97 1.81
C ALA A 102 -23.47 1.95 0.87
N VAL A 103 -23.63 1.33 -0.31
CA VAL A 103 -22.60 1.34 -1.36
C VAL A 103 -22.30 2.76 -1.83
N SER A 104 -23.32 3.60 -2.00
CA SER A 104 -23.17 4.98 -2.46
C SER A 104 -22.51 5.90 -1.41
N LEU A 105 -22.72 5.62 -0.12
CA LEU A 105 -22.20 6.42 1.00
C LEU A 105 -20.81 5.98 1.48
N ALA A 106 -20.33 4.80 1.08
CA ALA A 106 -19.02 4.32 1.48
C ALA A 106 -17.89 5.28 1.07
N ASP A 107 -16.94 5.51 1.98
CA ASP A 107 -15.85 6.47 1.83
C ASP A 107 -14.45 5.83 2.01
N ARG A 108 -14.36 4.74 2.76
CA ARG A 108 -13.13 3.97 2.96
C ARG A 108 -13.01 2.81 1.96
N PRO A 109 -11.79 2.40 1.57
CA PRO A 109 -11.57 1.18 0.80
C PRO A 109 -11.95 -0.08 1.60
N TYR A 110 -12.52 -1.05 0.89
CA TYR A 110 -13.01 -2.32 1.44
C TYR A 110 -13.96 -2.15 2.64
N PRO A 111 -15.06 -1.38 2.49
CA PRO A 111 -16.05 -1.22 3.53
C PRO A 111 -16.85 -2.52 3.80
N PHE A 112 -16.88 -3.46 2.84
CA PHE A 112 -17.67 -4.70 2.88
C PHE A 112 -16.77 -5.96 2.83
N LEU A 113 -15.76 -6.02 3.72
CA LEU A 113 -14.80 -7.12 3.79
C LEU A 113 -15.46 -8.47 4.13
N GLU A 114 -16.56 -8.44 4.88
CA GLU A 114 -17.35 -9.62 5.26
C GLU A 114 -17.87 -10.42 4.05
N PHE A 115 -18.02 -9.76 2.90
CA PHE A 115 -18.46 -10.39 1.66
C PHE A 115 -17.43 -11.35 1.05
N ASP A 116 -16.14 -11.27 1.44
CA ASP A 116 -15.11 -12.22 0.98
C ASP A 116 -15.54 -13.67 1.22
N SER A 117 -16.21 -13.96 2.35
CA SER A 117 -16.71 -15.31 2.64
C SER A 117 -17.68 -15.85 1.58
N THR A 118 -18.56 -15.01 1.02
CA THR A 118 -19.45 -15.35 -0.08
C THR A 118 -18.68 -15.50 -1.39
N ILE A 119 -17.74 -14.59 -1.66
CA ILE A 119 -16.88 -14.68 -2.84
C ILE A 119 -16.11 -16.00 -2.87
N GLN A 120 -15.51 -16.43 -1.75
CA GLN A 120 -14.78 -17.70 -1.68
C GLN A 120 -15.69 -18.90 -1.93
N LYS A 121 -16.91 -18.91 -1.38
CA LYS A 121 -17.90 -19.97 -1.64
C LYS A 121 -18.24 -20.07 -3.13
N LEU A 122 -18.51 -18.94 -3.80
CA LEU A 122 -18.78 -18.93 -5.23
C LEU A 122 -17.57 -19.39 -6.05
N LYS A 123 -16.37 -18.87 -5.75
CA LYS A 123 -15.13 -19.32 -6.41
C LYS A 123 -14.93 -20.81 -6.27
N GLN A 124 -15.16 -21.35 -5.06
CA GLN A 124 -15.03 -22.78 -4.80
C GLN A 124 -16.04 -23.59 -5.62
N GLN A 125 -17.32 -23.17 -5.65
CA GLN A 125 -18.37 -23.81 -6.44
C GLN A 125 -17.97 -23.91 -7.91
N TYR A 126 -17.55 -22.80 -8.52
CA TYR A 126 -17.18 -22.76 -9.93
C TYR A 126 -15.89 -23.54 -10.24
N ASN A 127 -14.90 -23.51 -9.35
CA ASN A 127 -13.64 -24.22 -9.54
C ASN A 127 -13.77 -25.74 -9.31
N GLN A 128 -14.71 -26.20 -8.49
CA GLN A 128 -14.93 -27.62 -8.18
C GLN A 128 -16.01 -28.26 -9.06
N SER A 129 -17.17 -27.62 -9.14
CA SER A 129 -18.34 -28.13 -9.88
C SER A 129 -18.30 -27.74 -11.37
N GLY A 130 -17.45 -26.78 -11.73
CA GLY A 130 -17.20 -26.41 -13.12
C GLY A 130 -18.25 -25.48 -13.73
N GLY A 131 -19.12 -24.82 -12.96
CA GLY A 131 -20.14 -23.90 -13.51
C GLY A 131 -21.14 -23.36 -12.48
N PRO A 132 -22.18 -22.64 -12.93
CA PRO A 132 -23.31 -22.22 -12.09
C PRO A 132 -24.05 -23.43 -11.54
N ALA A 133 -24.73 -23.25 -10.40
CA ALA A 133 -25.55 -24.31 -9.80
C ALA A 133 -26.76 -24.68 -10.67
N LEU A 134 -27.27 -23.74 -11.46
CA LEU A 134 -28.38 -23.93 -12.38
C LEU A 134 -27.87 -23.85 -13.82
N GLU A 135 -28.08 -24.92 -14.60
CA GLU A 135 -27.69 -24.94 -16.02
C GLU A 135 -28.45 -23.90 -16.86
N VAL A 136 -29.66 -23.53 -16.45
CA VAL A 136 -30.47 -22.48 -17.09
C VAL A 136 -29.72 -21.15 -17.10
N THR A 137 -29.02 -20.80 -16.01
CA THR A 137 -28.18 -19.59 -15.92
C THR A 137 -27.11 -19.57 -16.99
N LEU A 138 -26.49 -20.72 -17.28
CA LEU A 138 -25.48 -20.82 -18.34
C LEU A 138 -26.08 -20.61 -19.72
N ALA A 139 -27.25 -21.19 -20.01
CA ALA A 139 -27.92 -21.02 -21.29
C ALA A 139 -28.37 -19.58 -21.54
N GLU A 140 -28.90 -18.91 -20.51
CA GLU A 140 -29.33 -17.51 -20.56
C GLU A 140 -28.14 -16.58 -20.82
N VAL A 141 -27.07 -16.70 -20.01
CA VAL A 141 -25.85 -15.89 -20.19
C VAL A 141 -25.21 -16.17 -21.55
N GLN A 142 -25.18 -17.42 -22.01
CA GLN A 142 -24.65 -17.76 -23.32
C GLN A 142 -25.46 -17.14 -24.46
N GLY A 143 -26.79 -17.14 -24.35
CA GLY A 143 -27.68 -16.48 -25.31
C GLY A 143 -27.45 -14.97 -25.34
N ASP A 144 -27.36 -14.35 -24.16
CA ASP A 144 -27.12 -12.92 -24.02
C ASP A 144 -25.76 -12.50 -24.58
N LEU A 145 -24.69 -13.29 -24.35
CA LEU A 145 -23.36 -13.03 -24.90
C LEU A 145 -23.28 -13.18 -26.43
N ILE A 146 -24.18 -13.96 -27.05
CA ILE A 146 -24.27 -14.06 -28.51
C ILE A 146 -24.87 -12.78 -29.10
N ILE A 147 -25.87 -12.21 -28.42
CA ILE A 147 -26.57 -11.00 -28.86
C ILE A 147 -25.72 -9.75 -28.55
N HIS A 148 -25.06 -9.75 -27.39
CA HIS A 148 -24.28 -8.65 -26.83
C HIS A 148 -22.88 -9.15 -26.43
N PRO A 149 -21.95 -9.29 -27.39
CA PRO A 149 -20.61 -9.77 -27.10
C PRO A 149 -19.85 -8.79 -26.19
N PRO A 150 -19.03 -9.29 -25.26
CA PRO A 150 -18.27 -8.44 -24.35
C PRO A 150 -17.21 -7.66 -25.14
N GLN A 151 -17.07 -6.36 -24.87
CA GLN A 151 -16.07 -5.56 -25.54
C GLN A 151 -14.66 -5.95 -25.07
N GLU A 152 -13.77 -6.20 -26.01
CA GLU A 152 -12.35 -6.41 -25.72
C GLU A 152 -11.68 -5.05 -25.51
N ILE A 153 -11.16 -4.82 -24.30
CA ILE A 153 -10.47 -3.58 -23.95
C ILE A 153 -8.97 -3.77 -24.12
N ASN A 154 -8.36 -2.93 -24.95
CA ASN A 154 -6.91 -2.84 -25.06
C ASN A 154 -6.36 -1.86 -24.00
N LEU A 155 -5.47 -2.33 -23.13
CA LEU A 155 -4.93 -1.51 -22.03
C LEU A 155 -4.07 -0.34 -22.49
N GLU A 156 -3.44 -0.45 -23.66
CA GLU A 156 -2.56 0.60 -24.18
C GLU A 156 -3.34 1.91 -24.42
N GLU A 157 -4.61 1.82 -24.85
CA GLU A 157 -5.49 2.98 -24.99
C GLU A 157 -5.96 3.58 -23.65
N VAL A 158 -6.05 2.76 -22.60
CA VAL A 158 -6.49 3.18 -21.26
C VAL A 158 -5.42 4.05 -20.59
N ASP A 159 -4.15 3.73 -20.78
CA ASP A 159 -3.03 4.52 -20.27
C ASP A 159 -2.82 5.82 -21.09
N LEU A 160 -3.05 5.79 -22.41
CA LEU A 160 -2.95 6.97 -23.28
C LEU A 160 -4.01 8.04 -22.97
N THR A 161 -5.25 7.63 -22.69
CA THR A 161 -6.35 8.54 -22.34
C THR A 161 -6.21 9.13 -20.93
N ASN A 162 -5.55 8.43 -20.00
CA ASN A 162 -5.17 8.99 -18.70
C ASN A 162 -4.12 10.11 -18.82
N GLY A 163 -3.26 10.07 -19.84
CA GLY A 163 -2.29 11.11 -20.13
C GLY A 163 -2.89 12.39 -20.74
N THR A 164 -4.00 12.28 -21.48
CA THR A 164 -4.61 13.41 -22.22
C THR A 164 -5.81 14.05 -21.50
N ALA A 165 -6.49 13.33 -20.61
CA ALA A 165 -7.71 13.81 -19.94
C ALA A 165 -7.45 14.50 -18.59
N ASN A 166 -6.21 14.59 -18.11
CA ASN A 166 -5.86 15.34 -16.90
C ASN A 166 -5.79 16.84 -17.19
N GLY A 167 -6.95 17.43 -17.48
CA GLY A 167 -7.21 18.81 -17.11
C GLY A 167 -7.04 18.93 -15.60
N HIS A 168 -6.21 19.88 -15.20
CA HIS A 168 -5.92 20.24 -13.82
C HIS A 168 -7.20 20.32 -12.96
N MET A 169 -7.41 19.32 -12.11
CA MET A 169 -8.18 19.44 -10.88
C MET A 169 -7.30 18.87 -9.77
N GLU A 170 -6.95 19.72 -8.82
CA GLU A 170 -6.27 19.32 -7.60
C GLU A 170 -7.01 18.14 -6.95
N GLN A 171 -6.37 16.98 -6.93
CA GLN A 171 -6.67 15.97 -5.93
C GLN A 171 -6.24 16.54 -4.58
N GLY A 172 -7.22 17.03 -3.81
CA GLY A 172 -7.10 17.14 -2.37
C GLY A 172 -6.61 15.81 -1.78
N PRO A 173 -5.86 15.84 -0.67
CA PRO A 173 -4.92 14.79 -0.33
C PRO A 173 -5.65 13.46 -0.10
N ALA A 174 -5.41 12.51 -1.00
CA ALA A 174 -5.58 11.10 -0.69
C ALA A 174 -4.68 10.79 0.50
N SER A 175 -5.27 10.75 1.69
CA SER A 175 -4.66 10.25 2.91
C SER A 175 -4.12 8.84 2.62
N GLY A 176 -2.79 8.71 2.62
CA GLY A 176 -2.11 7.42 2.53
C GLY A 176 -1.56 7.02 1.16
N GLN A 177 -0.94 7.92 0.40
CA GLN A 177 0.11 7.45 -0.53
C GLN A 177 1.23 6.82 0.32
N ASN A 178 1.34 5.49 0.27
CA ASN A 178 2.49 4.76 0.80
C ASN A 178 3.70 5.07 -0.09
N VAL A 179 4.27 6.26 0.08
CA VAL A 179 5.52 6.66 -0.57
C VAL A 179 6.63 5.83 0.06
N ARG A 180 7.03 4.77 -0.65
CA ARG A 180 8.05 3.82 -0.18
C ARG A 180 9.44 4.39 -0.45
N LEU A 181 10.28 4.44 0.58
CA LEU A 181 11.69 4.79 0.46
C LEU A 181 12.46 3.65 -0.22
N GLU A 182 13.56 3.97 -0.90
CA GLU A 182 14.48 2.97 -1.48
C GLU A 182 14.88 1.92 -0.44
N PRO A 183 15.12 0.66 -0.83
CA PRO A 183 15.59 -0.37 0.10
C PRO A 183 16.84 0.11 0.86
N VAL A 184 16.95 -0.29 2.13
CA VAL A 184 18.05 0.16 2.99
C VAL A 184 19.37 -0.39 2.45
N THR A 185 20.32 0.49 2.18
CA THR A 185 21.66 0.12 1.70
C THR A 185 22.52 -0.36 2.87
N ALA A 186 23.55 -1.17 2.60
CA ALA A 186 24.52 -1.61 3.62
C ALA A 186 25.09 -0.48 4.51
N PRO A 187 25.53 0.69 3.98
CA PRO A 187 25.93 1.82 4.84
C PRO A 187 24.77 2.39 5.67
N GLY A 188 23.54 2.28 5.18
CA GLY A 188 22.32 2.61 5.91
C GLY A 188 22.09 1.72 7.13
N ILE A 189 22.24 0.40 6.96
CA ILE A 189 22.14 -0.57 8.06
C ILE A 189 23.20 -0.29 9.12
N LEU A 190 24.45 -0.06 8.69
CA LEU A 190 25.55 0.27 9.61
C LEU A 190 25.26 1.55 10.39
N SER A 191 24.78 2.60 9.72
CA SER A 191 24.40 3.86 10.39
C SER A 191 23.25 3.69 11.37
N LEU A 192 22.26 2.85 11.05
CA LEU A 192 21.14 2.53 11.94
C LEU A 192 21.63 1.82 13.21
N VAL A 193 22.49 0.81 13.06
CA VAL A 193 23.09 0.09 14.20
C VAL A 193 23.88 1.04 15.08
N LEU A 194 24.72 1.90 14.49
CA LEU A 194 25.51 2.87 15.26
C LEU A 194 24.63 3.89 16.00
N ASN A 195 23.51 4.34 15.41
CA ASN A 195 22.57 5.22 16.10
C ASN A 195 21.84 4.53 17.26
N ILE A 196 21.50 3.25 17.10
CA ILE A 196 20.93 2.44 18.19
C ILE A 196 21.93 2.31 19.34
N VAL A 197 23.21 2.06 19.03
CA VAL A 197 24.27 2.04 20.05
C VAL A 197 24.38 3.41 20.74
N CYS A 198 24.37 4.51 20.00
CA CYS A 198 24.38 5.86 20.58
C CYS A 198 23.16 6.11 21.50
N ALA A 199 21.97 5.69 21.08
CA ALA A 199 20.76 5.77 21.89
C ALA A 199 20.90 4.97 23.19
N SER A 200 21.36 3.71 23.10
CA SER A 200 21.61 2.84 24.26
C SER A 200 22.63 3.44 25.24
N LEU A 201 23.73 4.03 24.75
CA LEU A 201 24.71 4.69 25.62
C LEU A 201 24.14 5.93 26.32
N ASN A 202 23.31 6.71 25.62
CA ASN A 202 22.65 7.89 26.19
C ASN A 202 21.65 7.50 27.30
N ILE A 203 20.84 6.45 27.11
CA ILE A 203 19.88 6.01 28.11
C ILE A 203 20.56 5.36 29.32
N ILE A 204 21.60 4.54 29.12
CA ILE A 204 22.36 3.94 30.23
C ILE A 204 22.98 5.03 31.10
N ARG A 205 23.62 6.04 30.49
CA ARG A 205 24.22 7.17 31.22
C ARG A 205 23.17 8.05 31.89
N GLY A 206 22.04 8.31 31.22
CA GLY A 206 20.93 9.06 31.80
C GLY A 206 20.34 8.39 33.03
N VAL A 207 20.07 7.08 32.96
CA VAL A 207 19.51 6.29 34.08
C VAL A 207 20.51 6.20 35.25
N HIS A 208 21.78 5.93 34.96
CA HIS A 208 22.80 5.92 36.02
C HIS A 208 22.95 7.28 36.69
N LEU A 209 22.78 8.38 35.96
CA LEU A 209 22.84 9.72 36.55
C LEU A 209 21.57 10.06 37.35
N ILE A 210 20.39 9.55 36.95
CA ILE A 210 19.13 9.68 37.71
C ILE A 210 19.29 9.09 39.11
N GLU A 211 19.86 7.88 39.21
CA GLU A 211 20.07 7.18 40.49
C GLU A 211 20.89 8.03 41.48
N TYR A 212 21.91 8.74 40.99
CA TYR A 212 22.72 9.66 41.81
C TYR A 212 22.04 11.02 42.08
N THR A 213 21.28 11.55 41.11
CA THR A 213 20.61 12.86 41.23
C THR A 213 19.46 12.83 42.24
N PHE A 214 18.83 11.67 42.48
CA PHE A 214 17.82 11.51 43.51
C PHE A 214 18.36 11.62 44.94
N GLN A 215 19.68 11.50 45.12
CA GLN A 215 20.33 11.50 46.41
C GLN A 215 20.86 12.88 46.80
N ASP A 216 21.39 13.66 45.85
CA ASP A 216 21.91 15.01 46.08
C ASP A 216 21.75 15.88 44.81
N ASP A 217 21.09 17.04 44.95
CA ASP A 217 21.15 18.23 44.09
C ASP A 217 20.25 18.39 42.84
N TYR A 218 19.56 19.54 42.79
CA TYR A 218 18.67 19.98 41.69
C TYR A 218 19.44 20.33 40.40
N GLU A 219 20.74 20.60 40.52
CA GLU A 219 21.66 20.97 39.43
C GLU A 219 21.92 19.79 38.46
N GLY A 220 21.90 18.54 38.94
CA GLY A 220 22.14 17.32 38.13
C GLY A 220 21.02 16.98 37.14
N VAL A 221 19.82 17.52 37.37
CA VAL A 221 18.61 17.23 36.58
C VAL A 221 18.80 17.65 35.12
N TRP A 222 19.46 18.78 34.85
CA TRP A 222 19.68 19.26 33.49
C TRP A 222 20.62 18.35 32.69
N ASN A 223 21.58 17.71 33.35
CA ASN A 223 22.45 16.71 32.72
C ASN A 223 21.67 15.46 32.35
N VAL A 224 20.79 14.98 33.24
CA VAL A 224 19.87 13.87 32.96
C VAL A 224 18.99 14.20 31.75
N VAL A 225 18.38 15.38 31.76
CA VAL A 225 17.53 15.85 30.65
C VAL A 225 18.31 15.89 29.35
N ALA A 226 19.55 16.36 29.36
CA ALA A 226 20.40 16.39 28.16
C ALA A 226 20.71 14.97 27.63
N PHE A 227 20.96 13.98 28.49
CA PHE A 227 21.13 12.58 28.07
C PHE A 227 19.85 11.98 27.47
N LEU A 228 18.70 12.20 28.11
CA LEU A 228 17.41 11.70 27.62
C LEU A 228 16.99 12.40 26.31
N MET A 229 17.23 13.70 26.19
CA MET A 229 16.96 14.44 24.96
C MET A 229 17.82 13.93 23.80
N ALA A 230 19.12 13.69 24.04
CA ALA A 230 20.00 13.09 23.05
C ALA A 230 19.56 11.66 22.65
N PHE A 231 19.07 10.86 23.60
CA PHE A 231 18.47 9.54 23.33
C PHE A 231 17.26 9.65 22.38
N VAL A 232 16.29 10.49 22.71
CA VAL A 232 15.08 10.68 21.91
C VAL A 232 15.44 11.15 20.50
N CYS A 233 16.38 12.10 20.37
CA CYS A 233 16.81 12.57 19.05
C CYS A 233 17.48 11.48 18.21
N CYS A 234 18.30 10.59 18.79
CA CYS A 234 18.88 9.45 18.08
C CYS A 234 17.82 8.47 17.57
N VAL A 235 16.79 8.19 18.38
CA VAL A 235 15.64 7.35 17.97
C VAL A 235 14.86 8.04 16.85
N CYS A 236 14.61 9.35 16.97
CA CYS A 236 13.95 10.12 15.92
C CYS A 236 14.76 10.16 14.61
N GLN A 237 16.09 10.19 14.66
CA GLN A 237 16.93 10.06 13.45
C GLN A 237 16.76 8.69 12.79
N CYS A 238 16.72 7.60 13.57
CA CYS A 238 16.43 6.26 13.05
C CYS A 238 15.04 6.20 12.40
N HIS A 239 14.03 6.75 13.06
CA HIS A 239 12.67 6.82 12.53
C HIS A 239 12.61 7.64 11.24
N LEU A 240 13.27 8.81 11.19
CA LEU A 240 13.32 9.67 10.01
C LEU A 240 14.10 9.03 8.86
N TYR A 241 15.06 8.16 9.17
CA TYR A 241 15.73 7.35 8.16
C TYR A 241 14.79 6.29 7.59
N LEU A 242 14.02 5.59 8.42
CA LEU A 242 13.16 4.46 8.03
C LEU A 242 11.83 4.86 7.39
N PHE A 243 11.23 5.97 7.81
CA PHE A 243 9.89 6.40 7.41
C PHE A 243 9.92 7.70 6.61
N HIS A 244 9.01 7.82 5.64
CA HIS A 244 8.89 9.02 4.84
C HIS A 244 8.37 10.22 5.65
N SER A 245 8.95 11.39 5.43
CA SER A 245 8.44 12.66 5.94
C SER A 245 8.67 13.78 4.92
N SER A 246 7.64 14.59 4.67
CA SER A 246 7.67 15.73 3.73
C SER A 246 8.73 16.78 4.08
N LEU A 247 8.91 17.08 5.37
CA LEU A 247 9.94 18.00 5.87
C LEU A 247 11.24 17.29 6.29
N LYS A 248 11.62 16.17 5.65
CA LYS A 248 12.79 15.36 6.06
C LYS A 248 14.08 16.17 6.19
N LYS A 249 14.31 17.14 5.30
CA LYS A 249 15.51 18.00 5.33
C LYS A 249 15.56 18.84 6.61
N HIS A 250 14.49 19.58 6.87
CA HIS A 250 14.42 20.46 8.04
C HIS A 250 14.44 19.67 9.35
N LYS A 251 13.67 18.58 9.44
CA LYS A 251 13.65 17.69 10.61
C LYS A 251 15.01 17.05 10.88
N SER A 252 15.72 16.62 9.84
CA SER A 252 17.04 15.99 9.97
C SER A 252 18.09 16.99 10.51
N PHE A 253 18.12 18.21 9.99
CA PHE A 253 19.01 19.26 10.50
C PHE A 253 18.66 19.69 11.93
N ALA A 254 17.37 19.84 12.26
CA ALA A 254 16.94 20.17 13.62
C ALA A 254 17.39 19.10 14.63
N LEU A 255 17.22 17.81 14.29
CA LEU A 255 17.69 16.70 15.13
C LEU A 255 19.22 16.72 15.29
N LEU A 256 19.97 16.97 14.21
CA LEU A 256 21.43 17.08 14.29
C LEU A 256 21.86 18.22 15.22
N SER A 257 21.26 19.41 15.09
CA SER A 257 21.56 20.55 15.94
C SER A 257 21.29 20.25 17.42
N VAL A 258 20.15 19.65 17.74
CA VAL A 258 19.83 19.27 19.13
C VAL A 258 20.82 18.23 19.67
N ILE A 259 21.16 17.21 18.88
CA ILE A 259 22.14 16.19 19.30
C ILE A 259 23.50 16.85 19.59
N VAL A 260 23.98 17.73 18.71
CA VAL A 260 25.25 18.45 18.92
C VAL A 260 25.18 19.31 20.18
N LEU A 261 24.12 20.08 20.37
CA LEU A 261 23.95 20.94 21.56
C LEU A 261 23.92 20.13 22.86
N CYS A 262 23.14 19.04 22.92
CA CYS A 262 23.11 18.15 24.09
C CYS A 262 24.49 17.54 24.36
N ASN A 263 25.22 17.15 23.32
CA ASN A 263 26.56 16.57 23.44
C ASN A 263 27.60 17.60 23.92
N LEU A 264 27.54 18.84 23.43
CA LEU A 264 28.39 19.93 23.88
C LEU A 264 28.10 20.33 25.33
N TYR A 265 26.83 20.34 25.75
CA TYR A 265 26.45 20.58 27.14
C TYR A 265 27.04 19.51 28.08
N LEU A 266 27.10 18.26 27.61
CA LEU A 266 27.64 17.11 28.35
C LEU A 266 29.17 16.97 28.27
N LEU A 267 29.91 17.98 27.80
CA LEU A 267 31.37 17.91 27.62
C LEU A 267 32.12 17.52 28.90
N GLY A 268 31.64 17.93 30.07
CA GLY A 268 32.26 17.57 31.36
C GLY A 268 32.03 16.12 31.80
N LEU A 269 30.99 15.47 31.29
CA LEU A 269 30.58 14.10 31.66
C LEU A 269 30.97 13.04 30.60
N ARG A 270 31.40 13.49 29.41
CA ARG A 270 31.81 12.64 28.29
C ARG A 270 33.29 12.78 28.00
N ASN A 271 33.94 11.66 27.69
CA ASN A 271 35.29 11.71 27.13
C ASN A 271 35.24 12.36 25.73
N PRO A 272 36.23 13.19 25.34
CA PRO A 272 36.37 13.71 23.98
C PRO A 272 36.17 12.67 22.86
N TRP A 273 36.62 11.44 23.05
CA TRP A 273 36.42 10.35 22.08
C TRP A 273 34.95 9.92 21.96
N GLN A 274 34.22 9.89 23.07
CA GLN A 274 32.79 9.59 23.08
C GLN A 274 32.00 10.73 22.43
N LEU A 275 32.37 11.98 22.72
CA LEU A 275 31.77 13.15 22.09
C LEU A 275 31.92 13.07 20.56
N LEU A 276 33.15 12.86 20.08
CA LEU A 276 33.45 12.74 18.66
C LEU A 276 32.65 11.61 18.03
N PHE A 277 32.59 10.44 18.69
CA PHE A 277 31.79 9.31 18.22
C PHE A 277 30.31 9.66 18.04
N HIS A 278 29.66 10.25 19.04
CA HIS A 278 28.25 10.63 18.98
C HIS A 278 27.97 11.69 17.89
N ILE A 279 28.84 12.69 17.76
CA ILE A 279 28.68 13.73 16.72
C ILE A 279 28.89 13.13 15.32
N SER A 280 29.92 12.29 15.13
CA SER A 280 30.18 11.65 13.84
C SER A 280 29.03 10.73 13.40
N VAL A 281 28.46 9.94 14.32
CA VAL A 281 27.31 9.07 14.02
C VAL A 281 26.08 9.89 13.63
N ALA A 282 25.79 10.98 14.36
CA ALA A 282 24.67 11.86 14.05
C ALA A 282 24.83 12.57 12.69
N CYS A 283 26.05 13.01 12.36
CA CYS A 283 26.37 13.61 11.06
C CYS A 283 26.20 12.61 9.91
N ILE A 284 26.75 11.40 10.05
CA ILE A 284 26.62 10.33 9.04
C ILE A 284 25.15 9.96 8.83
N SER A 285 24.38 9.81 9.93
CA SER A 285 22.94 9.53 9.88
C SER A 285 22.19 10.61 9.11
N THR A 286 22.45 11.88 9.43
CA THR A 286 21.85 13.04 8.75
C THR A 286 22.17 13.03 7.26
N LEU A 287 23.43 12.76 6.87
CA LEU A 287 23.84 12.67 5.47
C LEU A 287 23.12 11.55 4.72
N LEU A 288 22.96 10.38 5.34
CA LEU A 288 22.26 9.25 4.74
C LEU A 288 20.76 9.48 4.64
N ILE A 289 20.13 10.13 5.63
CA ILE A 289 18.73 10.57 5.58
C ILE A 289 18.50 11.53 4.41
N LEU A 290 19.42 12.48 4.19
CA LEU A 290 19.33 13.44 3.10
C LEU A 290 19.55 12.80 1.72
N ARG A 291 20.46 11.81 1.64
CA ARG A 291 20.78 11.10 0.39
C ARG A 291 19.75 10.05 0.00
N ARG A 292 18.96 9.50 0.93
CA ARG A 292 17.94 8.49 0.65
C ARG A 292 16.82 9.10 -0.19
N LYS A 293 16.66 8.62 -1.43
CA LYS A 293 15.63 9.10 -2.35
C LYS A 293 14.32 8.34 -2.11
N LEU A 294 13.24 8.93 -2.61
CA LEU A 294 11.97 8.23 -2.71
C LEU A 294 12.07 7.29 -3.90
N ILE A 295 11.44 6.11 -3.83
CA ILE A 295 11.23 5.30 -5.02
C ILE A 295 10.31 6.12 -5.91
N ASP A 296 10.89 6.76 -6.93
CA ASP A 296 10.13 7.38 -7.99
C ASP A 296 9.68 6.25 -8.92
N ARG A 297 8.38 6.15 -9.19
CA ARG A 297 7.84 5.12 -10.09
C ARG A 297 8.04 5.55 -11.54
N SER A 298 9.28 5.83 -11.91
CA SER A 298 9.71 6.36 -13.20
C SER A 298 11.19 6.05 -13.44
N ASN A 299 11.51 4.83 -13.86
CA ASN A 299 12.57 4.50 -14.85
C ASN A 299 12.85 2.99 -14.89
N ASP A 300 11.83 2.18 -15.21
CA ASP A 300 12.06 0.85 -15.79
C ASP A 300 11.17 0.72 -17.04
N CYS A 301 11.37 1.63 -17.98
CA CYS A 301 11.22 1.34 -19.41
C CYS A 301 12.64 1.34 -19.98
N GLY A 302 13.25 0.17 -20.08
CA GLY A 302 14.64 0.05 -20.49
C GLY A 302 15.07 -1.39 -20.73
N VAL A 303 14.68 -1.89 -21.92
CA VAL A 303 15.16 -3.09 -22.63
C VAL A 303 14.55 -4.42 -22.23
#